data_AF-A0A914YDQ0-F1
#
_entry.id   AF-A0A914YDQ0-F1
#
_cell.length_a   1.000
_cell.length_b   1.000
_cell.length_c   1.000
_cell.angle_alpha   90.00
_cell.angle_beta   90.00
_cell.angle_gamma   90.00
#
_symmetry.space_group_name_H-M   'P 1'
#
loop_
_entity.id
_entity.type
_entity.pdbx_description
1 polymer ?
#
loop_
_entity_poly.entity_id
_entity_poly.type
_entity_poly.pdbx_seq_one_letter_code
_entity_poly.pdbx_strand_id
1 'polypeptide(L)'
;MVAEKVESLTMQIMDRLRKNSAVRMKDPATVQAKIQKIINDGYDKLLVISDFDYTLSRYRDADEKRCLTTHGIFDECARQLNPELADKRVLISEIL
;
A
#
# COMPACT_ATOMS: atom_id res chain seq x y z
N MET A 1 -9.28 -29.38 -15.89
CA MET A 1 -8.08 -28.64 -16.35
C MET A 1 -8.04 -27.18 -15.88
N VAL A 2 -8.94 -26.27 -16.32
CA VAL A 2 -8.86 -24.84 -15.90
C VAL A 2 -9.19 -24.66 -14.42
N ALA A 3 -10.30 -25.22 -13.93
CA ALA A 3 -10.71 -25.10 -12.53
C ALA A 3 -9.65 -25.66 -11.54
N GLU A 4 -9.09 -26.83 -11.83
CA GLU A 4 -8.02 -27.45 -11.04
C GLU A 4 -6.75 -26.58 -11.00
N LYS A 5 -6.44 -25.89 -12.10
CA LYS A 5 -5.30 -24.97 -12.16
C LYS A 5 -5.53 -23.74 -11.29
N VAL A 6 -6.75 -23.21 -11.24
CA VAL A 6 -7.06 -22.07 -10.37
C VAL A 6 -6.99 -22.48 -8.90
N GLU A 7 -7.58 -23.63 -8.55
CA GLU A 7 -7.53 -24.14 -7.16
C GLU A 7 -6.07 -24.34 -6.71
N SER A 8 -5.23 -24.94 -7.56
CA SER A 8 -3.80 -25.08 -7.29
C SER A 8 -3.10 -23.74 -7.06
N LEU A 9 -3.37 -22.73 -7.89
CA LEU A 9 -2.77 -21.39 -7.75
C LEU A 9 -3.24 -20.68 -6.47
N THR A 10 -4.53 -20.76 -6.16
CA THR A 10 -5.09 -20.21 -4.92
C THR A 10 -4.42 -20.81 -3.69
N MET A 11 -4.20 -22.12 -3.67
CA MET A 11 -3.54 -22.80 -2.54
C MET A 11 -2.08 -22.33 -2.38
N GLN A 12 -1.35 -22.17 -3.49
CA GLN A 12 0.03 -21.65 -3.45
C GLN A 12 0.09 -20.21 -2.91
N ILE A 13 -0.85 -19.35 -3.30
CA ILE A 13 -0.92 -17.97 -2.77
C ILE A 13 -1.24 -17.98 -1.28
N MET A 14 -2.22 -18.77 -0.85
CA MET A 14 -2.59 -18.87 0.57
C MET A 14 -1.46 -19.42 1.43
N ASP A 15 -0.69 -20.39 0.94
CA ASP A 15 0.50 -20.91 1.62
C ASP A 15 1.55 -19.81 1.84
N ARG A 16 1.85 -19.02 0.80
CA ARG A 16 2.76 -17.87 0.90
C ARG A 16 2.27 -16.82 1.91
N LEU A 17 0.98 -16.51 1.89
CA LEU A 17 0.37 -15.55 2.84
C LEU A 17 0.47 -16.05 4.28
N ARG A 18 0.21 -17.35 4.53
CA ARG A 18 0.28 -17.94 5.87
C ARG A 18 1.70 -18.04 6.42
N LYS A 19 2.71 -18.24 5.57
CA LYS A 19 4.12 -18.33 5.97
C LYS A 19 4.76 -16.98 6.30
N ASN A 20 4.14 -15.87 5.90
CA ASN A 20 4.67 -14.54 6.17
C ASN A 20 4.19 -14.04 7.55
N SER A 21 5.13 -13.83 8.48
CA SER A 21 4.84 -13.38 9.86
C SER A 21 4.22 -11.98 9.95
N ALA A 22 4.42 -11.14 8.94
CA ALA A 22 3.82 -9.80 8.86
C ALA A 22 2.35 -9.84 8.43
N VAL A 23 1.86 -10.96 7.89
CA VAL A 23 0.47 -11.11 7.43
C VAL A 23 -0.41 -11.54 8.59
N ARG A 24 -1.48 -10.77 8.83
CA ARG A 24 -2.53 -11.09 9.80
C ARG A 24 -3.87 -11.11 9.09
N MET A 25 -4.60 -12.22 9.20
CA MET A 25 -5.91 -12.42 8.57
C MET A 25 -6.94 -12.75 9.64
N LYS A 26 -8.02 -11.95 9.71
CA LYS A 26 -9.14 -12.24 10.63
C LYS A 26 -9.85 -13.54 10.26
N ASP A 27 -10.12 -13.74 8.98
CA ASP A 27 -10.77 -14.93 8.44
C ASP A 27 -10.05 -15.41 7.17
N PRO A 28 -9.15 -16.40 7.28
CA PRO A 28 -8.42 -16.94 6.15
C PRO A 28 -9.30 -17.62 5.10
N ALA A 29 -10.47 -18.16 5.47
CA ALA A 29 -11.35 -18.84 4.52
C ALA A 29 -12.03 -17.82 3.59
N THR A 30 -12.49 -16.69 4.15
CA THR A 30 -13.02 -15.58 3.35
C THR A 30 -11.97 -14.98 2.41
N VAL A 31 -10.71 -14.84 2.86
CA VAL A 31 -9.61 -14.35 2.00
C VAL A 31 -9.35 -15.31 0.84
N GLN A 32 -9.29 -16.61 1.11
CA GLN A 32 -9.10 -17.63 0.09
C GLN A 32 -10.21 -17.60 -0.97
N ALA A 33 -11.47 -17.49 -0.56
CA ALA A 33 -12.61 -17.40 -1.48
C ALA A 33 -12.53 -16.14 -2.37
N LYS A 34 -12.10 -14.99 -1.82
CA LYS A 34 -11.89 -13.76 -2.58
C LYS A 34 -10.76 -13.88 -3.60
N ILE A 35 -9.62 -14.45 -3.21
CA ILE A 35 -8.49 -14.69 -4.12
C ILE A 35 -8.90 -15.63 -5.26
N GLN A 36 -9.56 -16.74 -4.93
CA GLN A 36 -10.09 -17.69 -5.91
C GLN A 36 -11.02 -17.00 -6.92
N LYS A 37 -11.91 -16.12 -6.44
CA LYS A 37 -12.81 -15.34 -7.29
C LYS A 37 -12.04 -14.41 -8.22
N ILE A 38 -11.05 -13.66 -7.71
CA ILE A 38 -10.22 -12.75 -8.53
C ILE A 38 -9.53 -13.52 -9.67
N ILE A 39 -8.98 -14.70 -9.38
CA ILE A 39 -8.30 -15.49 -10.41
C ILE A 39 -9.30 -16.07 -11.43
N ASN A 40 -10.46 -16.55 -10.96
CA ASN A 40 -11.51 -17.09 -11.82
C ASN A 40 -12.09 -16.02 -12.77
N ASP A 41 -12.32 -14.80 -12.27
CA ASP A 41 -12.93 -13.71 -13.02
C ASP A 41 -11.99 -13.11 -14.08
N GLY A 42 -10.67 -13.27 -13.91
CA GLY A 42 -9.67 -12.82 -14.88
C GLY A 42 -9.26 -11.35 -14.75
N TYR A 43 -8.20 -10.97 -15.46
CA TYR A 43 -7.61 -9.63 -15.35
C TYR A 43 -8.50 -8.52 -15.95
N ASP A 44 -9.35 -8.86 -16.91
CA ASP A 44 -10.31 -7.94 -17.52
C ASP A 44 -11.42 -7.49 -16.55
N LYS A 45 -11.52 -8.16 -15.39
CA LYS A 45 -12.44 -7.83 -14.30
C LYS A 45 -11.72 -7.28 -13.07
N LEU A 46 -10.40 -7.10 -13.12
CA LEU A 46 -9.60 -6.59 -12.01
C LEU A 46 -9.39 -5.07 -12.11
N LEU A 47 -9.78 -4.35 -11.05
CA LEU A 47 -9.43 -2.95 -10.83
C LEU A 47 -8.64 -2.82 -9.53
N VAL A 48 -7.55 -2.06 -9.55
CA VAL A 48 -6.74 -1.76 -8.36
C VAL A 48 -7.00 -0.30 -7.95
N ILE A 49 -7.44 -0.11 -6.72
CA ILE A 49 -7.57 1.21 -6.07
C ILE A 49 -6.67 1.16 -4.84
N SER A 50 -5.76 2.12 -4.71
CA SER A 50 -4.76 2.14 -3.65
C SER A 50 -4.51 3.56 -3.16
N ASP A 51 -4.20 3.68 -1.87
CA ASP A 51 -3.62 4.89 -1.29
C ASP A 51 -2.13 4.99 -1.68
N PHE A 52 -1.52 6.16 -1.54
CA PHE A 52 -0.12 6.38 -1.89
C PHE A 52 0.80 6.38 -0.65
N ASP A 53 0.61 7.33 0.26
CA ASP A 53 1.54 7.56 1.36
C ASP A 53 1.53 6.38 2.34
N TYR A 54 2.71 5.79 2.55
CA TYR A 54 2.93 4.62 3.40
C TYR A 54 2.20 3.33 2.98
N THR A 55 1.52 3.35 1.82
CA THR A 55 0.91 2.18 1.19
C THR A 55 1.75 1.74 0.00
N LEU A 56 1.96 2.63 -0.98
CA LEU A 56 2.88 2.42 -2.10
C LEU A 56 4.28 2.97 -1.78
N SER A 57 4.35 4.08 -1.05
CA SER A 57 5.62 4.60 -0.53
C SER A 57 6.03 3.86 0.75
N ARG A 58 7.33 3.79 1.03
CA ARG A 58 7.83 3.12 2.24
C ARG A 58 7.48 3.92 3.49
N TYR A 59 7.18 3.24 4.58
CA TYR A 59 7.07 3.88 5.89
C TYR A 59 8.43 4.19 6.53
N ARG A 60 9.41 3.27 6.38
CA ARG A 60 10.79 3.44 6.82
C ARG A 60 11.76 3.10 5.69
N ASP A 61 12.90 3.79 5.66
CA ASP A 61 14.01 3.48 4.76
C ASP A 61 14.88 2.32 5.28
N ALA A 62 15.99 2.05 4.60
CA ALA A 62 16.92 0.98 4.99
C ALA A 62 17.69 1.27 6.30
N ASP A 63 17.70 2.53 6.75
CA ASP A 63 18.32 2.99 8.00
C ASP A 63 17.29 3.08 9.14
N GLU A 64 16.09 2.52 8.98
CA GLU A 64 14.95 2.61 9.91
C GLU A 64 14.43 4.04 10.15
N LYS A 65 14.80 5.02 9.31
CA LYS A 65 14.26 6.39 9.41
C LYS A 65 12.90 6.47 8.74
N ARG A 66 12.00 7.24 9.35
CA ARG A 66 10.65 7.45 8.79
C ARG A 66 10.75 8.24 7.49
N CYS A 67 10.15 7.73 6.43
CA CYS A 67 10.08 8.44 5.15
C CYS A 67 9.08 9.60 5.22
N LEU A 68 9.26 10.60 4.36
CA LEU A 68 8.32 11.71 4.23
C LEU A 68 7.08 11.27 3.45
N THR A 69 5.94 11.87 3.77
CA THR A 69 4.74 11.83 2.91
C THR A 69 4.92 12.73 1.69
N THR A 70 3.99 12.65 0.73
CA THR A 70 3.88 13.61 -0.38
C THR A 70 3.94 15.07 0.09
N HIS A 71 3.17 15.42 1.12
CA HIS A 71 3.17 16.76 1.72
C HIS A 71 4.50 17.07 2.41
N GLY A 72 5.07 16.11 3.14
CA GLY A 72 6.36 16.29 3.81
C GLY A 72 7.51 16.55 2.83
N ILE A 73 7.50 15.89 1.66
CA ILE A 73 8.45 16.17 0.58
C ILE A 73 8.31 17.62 0.11
N PHE A 74 7.08 18.09 -0.13
CA PHE A 74 6.86 19.47 -0.55
C PHE A 74 7.38 20.44 0.51
N ASP A 75 7.08 20.22 1.79
CA ASP A 75 7.50 21.11 2.88
C ASP A 75 9.03 21.18 3.00
N GLU A 76 9.70 20.04 2.88
CA GLU A 76 11.16 19.96 2.88
C GLU A 76 11.78 20.70 1.69
N CYS A 77 11.26 20.46 0.48
CA CYS A 77 11.73 21.14 -0.72
C CYS A 77 11.47 22.64 -0.67
N ALA A 78 10.32 23.07 -0.18
CA ALA A 78 9.99 24.49 -0.01
C ALA A 78 10.99 25.16 0.94
N ARG A 79 11.30 24.52 2.08
CA ARG A 79 12.28 25.05 3.05
C ARG A 79 13.68 25.16 2.46
N GLN A 80 14.09 24.19 1.64
CA GLN A 80 15.42 24.21 1.02
C GLN A 80 15.55 25.24 -0.12
N LEU A 81 14.50 25.43 -0.91
CA LEU A 81 14.51 26.31 -2.07
C LEU A 81 14.13 27.77 -1.75
N ASN A 82 13.18 27.97 -0.84
CA ASN A 82 12.68 29.27 -0.44
C ASN A 82 12.14 29.25 1.00
N PRO A 83 13.01 29.44 2.01
CA PRO A 83 12.63 29.42 3.42
C PRO A 83 11.48 30.37 3.77
N GLU A 84 11.44 31.57 3.20
CA GLU A 84 10.38 32.55 3.46
C GLU A 84 8.99 32.06 3.02
N LEU A 85 8.93 31.29 1.92
CA LEU A 85 7.69 30.69 1.45
C LEU A 85 7.22 29.56 2.38
N ALA A 86 8.16 28.78 2.91
CA ALA A 86 7.86 27.73 3.87
C ALA A 86 7.26 28.32 5.16
N ASP A 87 7.82 29.41 5.67
CA ASP A 87 7.32 30.09 6.88
C ASP A 87 5.91 30.67 6.69
N LYS A 88 5.62 31.23 5.51
CA LYS A 88 4.27 31.74 5.18
C LYS A 88 3.21 30.64 5.12
N ARG A 89 3.58 29.40 4.75
CA ARG A 89 2.64 28.27 4.77
C ARG A 89 2.27 27.84 6.19
N VAL A 90 3.20 27.90 7.13
CA VAL A 90 2.94 27.60 8.55
C VAL A 90 1.85 28.53 9.09
N LEU A 91 1.94 29.83 8.79
CA LEU A 91 0.92 30.80 9.19
C LEU A 91 -0.48 30.47 8.62
N ILE A 92 -0.57 30.03 7.36
CA ILE A 92 -1.87 29.71 6.75
C ILE A 92 -2.48 28.45 7.39
N SER A 93 -1.67 27.45 7.73
CA SER A 93 -2.16 26.25 8.42
C SER A 93 -2.56 26.48 9.88
N GLU A 94 -2.11 27.56 10.52
CA GLU A 94 -2.50 27.92 11.89
C GLU A 94 -3.81 28.71 11.97
N ILE A 95 -4.29 29.23 10.83
CA ILE A 95 -5.50 30.07 10.73
C ILE A 95 -6.71 29.25 10.22
N LEU A 96 -6.48 28.06 9.65
CA LEU A 96 -7.50 27.12 9.18
C LEU A 96 -7.70 25.97 10.19
#